data_AF-A0A4Q3GG80-F1
#
_entry.id   AF-A0A4Q3GG80-F1
#
_cell.length_a   1.000
_cell.length_b   1.000
_cell.length_c   1.000
_cell.angle_alpha   90.00
_cell.angle_beta   90.00
_cell.angle_gamma   90.00
#
_symmetry.space_group_name_H-M   'P 1'
#
loop_
_entity.id
_entity.type
_entity.pdbx_description
1 polymer ?
#
loop_
_entity_poly.entity_id
_entity_poly.type
_entity_poly.pdbx_seq_one_letter_code
_entity_poly.pdbx_strand_id
1 'polypeptide(L)'
;MPRAYWKGSLKLSLVTCPVAMYPASTAAEKTRFHMINTETGNRLVQQMIDSETGDVVEKDQKGRGYELKKGSYVPIEKDELEAVQIESNHTIDIDSFVPVDEVDKRYFDKPYYLAPDGKADADAFAVIRNAMKDKGRVALARIVLSNRERVLAIEPLGKGL
;
A
#
# COMPACT_ATOMS: atom_id res chain seq x y z
N MET A 1 -1.83 -5.99 -18.53
CA MET A 1 -2.40 -4.98 -17.62
C MET A 1 -1.38 -4.64 -16.55
N PRO A 2 -1.26 -3.37 -16.12
CA PRO A 2 -0.42 -3.03 -14.97
C PRO A 2 -0.87 -3.83 -13.74
N ARG A 3 0.10 -4.29 -12.93
CA ARG A 3 -0.17 -5.02 -11.69
C ARG A 3 -0.68 -4.04 -10.65
N ALA A 4 -1.83 -4.34 -10.03
CA ALA A 4 -2.34 -3.56 -8.91
C ALA A 4 -1.30 -3.56 -7.77
N TYR A 5 -1.01 -2.38 -7.24
CA TYR A 5 -0.16 -2.23 -6.06
C TYR A 5 -0.89 -2.67 -4.80
N TRP A 6 -2.18 -2.39 -4.74
CA TRP A 6 -3.07 -2.77 -3.64
C TRP A 6 -4.48 -3.04 -4.18
N LYS A 7 -5.21 -3.92 -3.49
CA LYS A 7 -6.61 -4.23 -3.74
C LYS A 7 -7.35 -4.22 -2.42
N GLY A 8 -8.57 -3.71 -2.44
CA GLY A 8 -9.43 -3.65 -1.26
C GLY A 8 -10.75 -3.00 -1.61
N SER A 9 -11.37 -2.34 -0.64
CA SER A 9 -12.69 -1.72 -0.83
C SER A 9 -12.65 -0.22 -0.57
N LEU A 10 -13.37 0.57 -1.35
CA LEU A 10 -13.66 1.97 -1.07
C LEU A 10 -15.01 2.01 -0.34
N LYS A 11 -15.03 2.61 0.84
CA LYS A 11 -16.22 2.70 1.69
C LYS A 11 -16.63 4.15 1.89
N LEU A 12 -17.89 4.43 1.60
CA LEU A 12 -18.58 5.68 1.88
C LEU A 12 -19.79 5.38 2.76
N SER A 13 -19.67 5.62 4.06
CA SER A 13 -20.73 5.30 5.04
C SER A 13 -21.15 3.82 4.93
N LEU A 14 -22.34 3.53 4.37
CA LEU A 14 -22.87 2.17 4.16
C LEU A 14 -22.59 1.60 2.76
N VAL A 15 -22.09 2.40 1.84
CA VAL A 15 -21.78 1.97 0.46
C VAL A 15 -20.34 1.49 0.42
N THR A 16 -20.11 0.29 -0.09
CA THR A 16 -18.78 -0.30 -0.24
C THR A 16 -18.61 -0.79 -1.68
N CYS A 17 -17.49 -0.49 -2.33
CA CYS A 17 -17.17 -1.03 -3.65
C CYS A 17 -15.72 -1.52 -3.73
N PRO A 18 -15.46 -2.69 -4.34
CA PRO A 18 -14.12 -3.21 -4.56
C PRO A 18 -13.35 -2.31 -5.54
N VAL A 19 -12.12 -1.98 -5.17
CA VAL A 19 -11.21 -1.14 -5.97
C VAL A 19 -9.81 -1.72 -6.00
N ALA A 20 -9.10 -1.39 -7.08
CA ALA A 20 -7.69 -1.65 -7.26
C ALA A 20 -6.94 -0.32 -7.42
N MET A 21 -5.81 -0.22 -6.71
CA MET A 21 -4.96 0.96 -6.70
C MET A 21 -3.69 0.70 -7.52
N TYR A 22 -3.39 1.61 -8.43
CA TYR A 22 -2.25 1.54 -9.34
C TYR A 22 -1.36 2.76 -9.15
N PRO A 23 -0.03 2.64 -9.12
CA PRO A 23 0.84 3.81 -9.13
C PRO A 23 0.60 4.62 -10.41
N ALA A 24 0.30 5.92 -10.29
CA ALA A 24 0.03 6.78 -11.45
C ALA A 24 1.32 7.36 -12.06
N SER A 25 2.39 7.42 -11.27
CA SER A 25 3.74 7.73 -11.73
C SER A 25 4.61 6.48 -11.67
N THR A 26 5.34 6.20 -12.73
CA THR A 26 6.45 5.25 -12.67
C THR A 26 7.67 6.02 -12.20
N ALA A 27 8.38 5.53 -11.18
CA ALA A 27 9.76 5.97 -10.97
C ALA A 27 10.53 5.47 -12.20
N ALA A 28 10.74 6.36 -13.17
CA ALA A 28 11.42 6.07 -14.42
C ALA A 28 12.65 5.20 -14.16
N GLU A 29 12.74 4.13 -14.95
CA GLU A 29 13.80 3.13 -15.03
C GLU A 29 15.06 3.43 -14.20
N LYS A 30 15.08 3.02 -12.93
CA LYS A 30 16.36 2.64 -12.34
C LYS A 30 16.75 1.33 -12.99
N THR A 31 17.74 1.35 -13.88
CA THR A 31 18.42 0.14 -14.34
C THR A 31 18.73 -0.71 -13.11
N ARG A 32 18.04 -1.85 -12.98
CA ARG A 32 18.26 -2.76 -11.85
C ARG A 32 19.46 -3.61 -12.16
N PHE A 33 20.52 -3.42 -11.40
CA PHE A 33 21.68 -4.29 -11.46
C PHE A 33 21.46 -5.51 -10.56
N HIS A 34 21.89 -6.67 -11.03
CA HIS A 34 22.03 -7.85 -10.20
C HIS A 34 23.45 -7.90 -9.64
N MET A 35 23.59 -8.30 -8.37
CA MET A 35 24.91 -8.61 -7.84
C MET A 35 25.40 -9.88 -8.52
N ILE A 36 26.60 -9.79 -9.10
CA ILE A 36 27.28 -10.90 -9.77
C ILE A 36 28.63 -11.11 -9.12
N ASN A 37 29.12 -12.34 -9.18
CA ASN A 37 30.53 -12.62 -8.97
C ASN A 37 31.29 -12.12 -10.22
N THR A 38 32.21 -11.18 -10.04
CA THR A 38 32.92 -10.51 -11.15
C THR A 38 33.90 -11.43 -11.88
N GLU A 39 34.36 -12.51 -11.26
CA GLU A 39 35.29 -13.47 -11.85
C GLU A 39 34.56 -14.50 -12.72
N THR A 40 33.38 -14.94 -12.28
CA THR A 40 32.62 -16.01 -12.94
C THR A 40 31.44 -15.50 -13.79
N GLY A 41 31.02 -14.25 -13.59
CA GLY A 41 29.82 -13.67 -14.20
C GLY A 41 28.50 -14.18 -13.64
N ASN A 42 28.54 -15.11 -12.67
CA ASN A 42 27.35 -15.74 -12.13
C ASN A 42 26.61 -14.83 -11.14
N ARG A 43 25.27 -14.95 -11.10
CA ARG A 43 24.42 -14.21 -10.16
C ARG A 43 24.64 -14.70 -8.74
N LEU A 44 24.81 -13.75 -7.81
CA LEU A 44 24.90 -14.07 -6.38
C LEU A 44 23.51 -14.37 -5.79
N VAL A 45 23.48 -15.34 -4.88
CA VAL A 45 22.32 -15.68 -4.05
C VAL A 45 22.63 -15.24 -2.62
N GLN A 46 21.67 -14.58 -1.98
CA GLN A 46 21.80 -14.13 -0.60
C GLN A 46 21.29 -15.21 0.35
N GLN A 47 22.09 -15.55 1.36
CA GLN A 47 21.71 -16.39 2.49
C GLN A 47 21.72 -15.57 3.78
N MET A 48 20.81 -15.87 4.69
CA MET A 48 20.82 -15.31 6.04
C MET A 48 21.63 -16.25 6.92
N ILE A 49 22.54 -15.70 7.71
CA ILE A 49 23.44 -16.46 8.58
C ILE A 49 23.22 -15.97 10.01
N ASP A 50 23.11 -16.89 10.96
CA ASP A 50 23.04 -16.57 12.39
C ASP A 50 24.35 -15.93 12.83
N SER A 51 24.27 -14.76 13.50
CA SER A 51 25.45 -13.98 13.86
C SER A 51 26.31 -14.62 14.95
N GLU A 52 25.77 -15.53 15.74
CA GLU A 52 26.50 -16.22 16.81
C GLU A 52 27.00 -17.59 16.35
N THR A 53 26.18 -18.38 15.67
CA THR A 53 26.57 -19.74 15.26
C THR A 53 27.29 -19.79 13.92
N GLY A 54 27.05 -18.83 13.03
CA GLY A 54 27.58 -18.83 11.67
C GLY A 54 26.84 -19.80 10.73
N ASP A 55 25.75 -20.42 11.18
CA ASP A 55 24.95 -21.33 10.38
C ASP A 55 23.98 -20.59 9.47
N VAL A 56 23.69 -21.19 8.32
CA VAL A 56 22.64 -20.68 7.42
C VAL A 56 21.28 -20.93 8.04
N VAL A 57 20.47 -19.87 8.11
CA VAL A 57 19.11 -19.93 8.65
C VAL A 57 18.11 -20.10 7.51
N GLU A 58 17.32 -21.17 7.58
CA GLU A 58 16.28 -21.46 6.60
C GLU A 58 15.07 -20.53 6.72
N LYS A 59 14.27 -20.48 5.65
CA LYS A 59 13.18 -19.49 5.51
C LYS A 59 12.08 -19.65 6.57
N ASP A 60 11.82 -20.86 7.04
CA ASP A 60 10.82 -21.22 8.04
C ASP A 60 11.32 -20.99 9.47
N GLN A 61 12.63 -20.94 9.68
CA GLN A 61 13.25 -20.71 10.99
C GLN A 61 13.47 -19.22 11.30
N LYS A 62 13.26 -18.32 10.33
CA LYS A 62 13.43 -16.88 10.55
C LYS A 62 12.16 -16.21 11.09
N GLY A 63 12.32 -15.37 12.11
CA GLY A 63 11.25 -14.59 12.72
C GLY A 63 11.57 -13.09 12.76
N ARG A 64 10.71 -12.32 13.45
CA ARG A 64 11.00 -10.95 13.86
C ARG A 64 11.31 -10.95 15.36
N GLY A 65 12.22 -10.09 15.80
CA GLY A 65 12.49 -9.89 17.21
C GLY A 65 12.65 -8.41 17.52
N TYR A 66 12.30 -8.01 18.74
CA TYR A 66 12.50 -6.65 19.24
C TYR A 66 13.65 -6.63 20.25
N GLU A 67 14.60 -5.72 20.06
CA GLU A 67 15.77 -5.59 20.94
C GLU A 67 15.38 -4.82 22.21
N LEU A 68 15.39 -5.49 23.38
CA LEU A 68 15.14 -4.84 24.66
C LEU A 68 16.41 -4.25 25.27
N LYS A 69 17.54 -4.91 25.04
CA LYS A 69 18.88 -4.52 25.46
C LYS A 69 19.85 -5.00 24.38
N LYS A 70 21.03 -4.37 24.30
CA LYS A 70 22.04 -4.74 23.30
C LYS A 70 22.27 -6.26 23.26
N GLY A 71 21.93 -6.90 22.14
CA GLY A 71 22.08 -8.34 21.93
C GLY A 71 21.01 -9.23 22.58
N SER A 72 19.95 -8.65 23.16
CA SER A 72 18.84 -9.37 23.78
C SER A 72 17.55 -9.05 23.05
N TYR A 73 17.00 -10.06 22.36
CA TYR A 73 15.83 -9.95 21.50
C TYR A 73 14.67 -10.76 22.07
N VAL A 74 13.47 -10.17 22.04
CA VAL A 74 12.22 -10.89 22.28
C VAL A 74 11.62 -11.26 20.93
N PRO A 75 11.38 -12.55 20.65
CA PRO A 75 10.72 -12.95 19.42
C PRO A 75 9.30 -12.38 19.39
N ILE A 76 8.90 -11.87 18.24
CA ILE A 76 7.55 -11.40 17.98
C ILE A 76 6.92 -12.36 16.98
N GLU A 77 5.86 -13.03 17.41
CA GLU A 77 5.15 -13.97 16.56
C GLU A 77 4.40 -13.23 15.45
N LYS A 78 4.16 -13.93 14.34
CA LYS A 78 3.41 -13.36 13.22
C LYS A 78 1.97 -13.02 13.64
N ASP A 79 1.37 -13.87 14.46
CA ASP A 79 -0.01 -13.72 14.91
C ASP A 79 -0.16 -12.56 15.91
N GLU A 80 0.86 -12.30 16.76
CA GLU A 80 0.90 -11.10 17.61
C GLU A 80 0.94 -9.81 16.78
N LEU A 81 1.74 -9.80 15.71
CA LEU A 81 1.77 -8.66 14.79
C LEU A 81 0.46 -8.47 14.03
N GLU A 82 -0.25 -9.55 13.73
CA GLU A 82 -1.56 -9.50 13.08
C GLU A 82 -2.66 -9.06 14.04
N ALA A 83 -2.62 -9.50 15.31
CA ALA A 83 -3.57 -9.09 16.33
C ALA A 83 -3.49 -7.59 16.67
N VAL A 84 -2.29 -6.99 16.51
CA VAL A 84 -2.06 -5.54 16.70
C VAL A 84 -2.31 -4.75 15.41
N GLN A 85 -2.50 -5.40 14.26
CA GLN A 85 -2.74 -4.68 13.01
C GLN A 85 -4.06 -3.91 13.07
N ILE A 86 -4.00 -2.67 12.60
CA ILE A 86 -5.15 -1.77 12.49
C ILE A 86 -6.17 -2.41 11.53
N GLU A 87 -7.44 -2.49 11.94
CA GLU A 87 -8.52 -3.17 11.19
C GLU A 87 -8.69 -2.68 9.73
N SER A 88 -8.25 -1.45 9.41
CA SER A 88 -8.43 -0.82 8.09
C SER A 88 -7.33 -1.13 7.06
N ASN A 89 -6.72 -2.32 7.11
CA ASN A 89 -5.67 -2.74 6.14
C ASN A 89 -6.16 -2.93 4.69
N HIS A 90 -7.46 -3.15 4.50
CA HIS A 90 -8.05 -3.49 3.20
C HIS A 90 -9.20 -2.57 2.78
N THR A 91 -9.37 -1.44 3.48
CA THR A 91 -10.44 -0.49 3.20
C THR A 91 -9.87 0.92 3.05
N ILE A 92 -10.39 1.65 2.08
CA ILE A 92 -10.26 3.10 1.97
C ILE A 92 -11.55 3.67 2.53
N ASP A 93 -11.51 4.23 3.73
CA ASP A 93 -12.66 4.84 4.37
C ASP A 93 -12.71 6.33 4.03
N ILE A 94 -13.76 6.76 3.32
CA ILE A 94 -14.00 8.18 3.04
C ILE A 94 -14.57 8.83 4.31
N ASP A 95 -13.84 9.82 4.84
CA ASP A 95 -14.23 10.58 6.02
C ASP A 95 -15.11 11.78 5.66
N SER A 96 -14.76 12.52 4.61
CA SER A 96 -15.45 13.77 4.24
C SER A 96 -15.21 14.19 2.79
N PHE A 97 -15.99 15.17 2.32
CA PHE A 97 -15.82 15.80 1.01
C PHE A 97 -15.61 17.31 1.16
N VAL A 98 -14.53 17.82 0.58
CA VAL A 98 -14.15 19.23 0.64
C VAL A 98 -14.10 19.83 -0.77
N PRO A 99 -14.28 21.16 -0.94
CA PRO A 99 -13.96 21.83 -2.20
C PRO A 99 -12.50 21.57 -2.60
N VAL A 100 -12.24 21.44 -3.90
CA VAL A 100 -10.90 21.14 -4.43
C VAL A 100 -9.86 22.22 -4.10
N ASP A 101 -10.30 23.46 -3.97
CA ASP A 101 -9.48 24.63 -3.64
C ASP A 101 -9.10 24.72 -2.16
N GLU A 102 -9.75 23.95 -1.28
CA GLU A 102 -9.34 23.84 0.14
C GLU A 102 -8.14 22.89 0.33
N VAL A 103 -7.82 22.05 -0.66
CA VAL A 103 -6.70 21.10 -0.59
C VAL A 103 -5.46 21.68 -1.26
N ASP A 104 -4.49 22.08 -0.46
CA ASP A 104 -3.21 22.57 -0.98
C ASP A 104 -2.35 21.43 -1.55
N LYS A 105 -1.99 21.55 -2.83
CA LYS A 105 -1.18 20.55 -3.56
C LYS A 105 0.19 20.29 -2.93
N ARG A 106 0.71 21.19 -2.10
CA ARG A 106 1.98 21.00 -1.36
C ARG A 106 1.95 19.81 -0.41
N TYR A 107 0.77 19.34 -0.01
CA TYR A 107 0.63 18.15 0.84
C TYR A 107 0.67 16.83 0.07
N PHE A 108 0.72 16.85 -1.27
CA PHE A 108 0.72 15.64 -2.09
C PHE A 108 2.12 15.00 -2.16
N ASP A 109 2.20 13.71 -1.86
CA ASP A 109 3.45 12.91 -1.91
C ASP A 109 3.51 12.04 -3.18
N LYS A 110 2.68 10.99 -3.25
CA LYS A 110 2.70 10.01 -4.33
C LYS A 110 1.34 9.87 -5.00
N PRO A 111 1.25 10.01 -6.32
CA PRO A 111 -0.01 9.87 -7.03
C PRO A 111 -0.32 8.39 -7.29
N TYR A 112 -1.56 8.01 -7.01
CA TYR A 112 -2.14 6.71 -7.33
C TYR A 112 -3.40 6.91 -8.15
N TYR A 113 -3.76 5.90 -8.93
CA TYR A 113 -5.00 5.83 -9.69
C TYR A 113 -5.85 4.69 -9.16
N LEU A 114 -7.09 4.99 -8.80
CA LEU A 114 -8.06 4.04 -8.29
C LEU A 114 -9.04 3.67 -9.41
N ALA A 115 -9.27 2.36 -9.56
CA ALA A 115 -10.22 1.82 -10.52
C ALA A 115 -11.09 0.75 -9.85
N PRO A 116 -12.36 0.57 -10.28
CA PRO A 116 -13.20 -0.51 -9.76
C PRO A 116 -12.59 -1.87 -10.08
N ASP A 117 -12.64 -2.80 -9.12
CA ASP A 117 -12.15 -4.18 -9.25
C ASP A 117 -13.34 -5.15 -9.38
N GLY A 118 -13.97 -5.18 -10.54
CA GLY A 118 -15.11 -6.05 -10.84
C GLY A 118 -16.27 -5.34 -11.53
N LYS A 119 -17.29 -6.11 -11.93
CA LYS A 119 -18.49 -5.59 -12.63
C LYS A 119 -19.65 -5.26 -11.69
N ALA A 120 -19.80 -6.00 -10.58
CA ALA A 120 -21.00 -5.95 -9.74
C ALA A 120 -21.19 -4.62 -8.99
N ASP A 121 -20.12 -3.84 -8.81
CA ASP A 121 -20.12 -2.62 -7.99
C ASP A 121 -19.48 -1.41 -8.70
N ALA A 122 -19.27 -1.53 -10.02
CA ALA A 122 -18.73 -0.45 -10.83
C ALA A 122 -19.67 0.78 -10.83
N ASP A 123 -20.97 0.55 -10.64
CA ASP A 123 -21.98 1.61 -10.59
C ASP A 123 -21.85 2.45 -9.31
N ALA A 124 -21.63 1.83 -8.15
CA ALA A 124 -21.41 2.55 -6.89
C ALA A 124 -20.15 3.44 -6.98
N PHE A 125 -19.06 2.88 -7.51
CA PHE A 125 -17.84 3.65 -7.80
C PHE A 125 -18.11 4.82 -8.74
N ALA A 126 -18.85 4.59 -9.84
CA ALA A 126 -19.17 5.62 -10.81
C ALA A 126 -20.07 6.72 -10.23
N VAL A 127 -21.03 6.37 -9.37
CA VAL A 127 -21.89 7.34 -8.68
C VAL A 127 -21.08 8.25 -7.76
N ILE A 128 -20.17 7.69 -6.94
CA ILE A 128 -19.29 8.49 -6.06
C ILE A 128 -18.42 9.43 -6.90
N ARG A 129 -17.74 8.89 -7.93
CA ARG A 129 -16.88 9.66 -8.83
C ARG A 129 -17.65 10.79 -9.53
N ASN A 130 -18.83 10.49 -10.09
CA ASN A 130 -19.61 11.48 -10.81
C ASN A 130 -20.16 12.55 -9.86
N ALA A 131 -20.65 12.18 -8.67
CA ALA A 131 -21.12 13.13 -7.67
C ALA A 131 -20.01 14.07 -7.19
N MET A 132 -18.78 13.57 -7.01
CA MET A 132 -17.60 14.39 -6.70
C MET A 132 -17.29 15.36 -7.84
N LYS A 133 -17.30 14.88 -9.09
CA LYS A 133 -17.02 15.68 -10.28
C LYS A 133 -18.03 16.81 -10.46
N ASP A 134 -19.32 16.47 -10.38
CA ASP A 134 -20.41 17.42 -10.62
C ASP A 134 -20.48 18.51 -9.55
N LYS A 135 -20.04 18.19 -8.32
CA LYS A 135 -20.00 19.13 -7.19
C LYS A 135 -18.65 19.82 -6.98
N GLY A 136 -17.64 19.52 -7.80
CA GLY A 136 -16.28 20.05 -7.64
C GLY A 136 -15.65 19.70 -6.30
N ARG A 137 -15.83 18.45 -5.84
CA ARG A 137 -15.38 17.98 -4.52
C ARG A 137 -14.24 16.97 -4.61
N VAL A 138 -13.40 17.00 -3.59
CA VAL A 138 -12.35 16.01 -3.29
C VAL A 138 -12.78 15.22 -2.07
N ALA A 139 -12.57 13.90 -2.08
CA ALA A 139 -12.82 13.08 -0.91
C ALA A 139 -11.55 12.98 -0.06
N LEU A 140 -11.66 13.27 1.23
CA LEU A 140 -10.62 12.96 2.21
C LEU A 140 -10.89 11.58 2.78
N ALA A 141 -9.88 10.71 2.72
CA ALA A 141 -10.01 9.32 3.12
C ALA A 141 -8.76 8.83 3.84
N ARG A 142 -8.87 7.65 4.47
CA ARG A 142 -7.74 6.97 5.12
C ARG A 142 -7.58 5.56 4.57
N ILE A 143 -6.32 5.13 4.48
CA ILE A 143 -5.92 3.78 4.10
C ILE A 143 -4.73 3.36 4.95
N VAL A 144 -4.64 2.08 5.31
CA VAL A 144 -3.39 1.54 5.87
C VAL A 144 -2.59 0.85 4.77
N LEU A 145 -1.40 1.37 4.49
CA LEU A 145 -0.45 0.80 3.52
C LEU A 145 0.88 0.50 4.21
N SER A 146 1.33 -0.76 4.10
CA SER A 146 2.59 -1.22 4.72
C SER A 146 2.64 -0.90 6.23
N ASN A 147 1.56 -1.21 6.94
CA ASN A 147 1.38 -0.98 8.38
C ASN A 147 1.47 0.49 8.81
N ARG A 148 1.19 1.43 7.91
CA ARG A 148 1.06 2.86 8.24
C ARG A 148 -0.24 3.41 7.68
N GLU A 149 -1.02 4.05 8.55
CA GLU A 149 -2.16 4.84 8.10
C GLU A 149 -1.68 6.04 7.28
N ARG A 150 -2.37 6.29 6.18
CA ARG A 150 -2.12 7.39 5.25
C ARG A 150 -3.43 8.08 4.96
N VAL A 151 -3.38 9.41 4.96
CA VAL A 151 -4.47 10.25 4.48
C VAL A 151 -4.37 10.35 2.96
N LEU A 152 -5.50 10.23 2.29
CA LEU A 152 -5.66 10.35 0.84
C LEU A 152 -6.55 11.54 0.52
N ALA A 153 -6.16 12.32 -0.48
CA ALA A 153 -7.05 13.19 -1.23
C ALA A 153 -7.41 12.46 -2.53
N ILE A 154 -8.68 12.15 -2.73
CA ILE A 154 -9.18 11.38 -3.87
C ILE A 154 -9.93 12.33 -4.79
N GLU A 155 -9.55 12.37 -6.06
CA GLU A 155 -10.08 13.30 -7.05
C GLU A 155 -10.69 12.55 -8.24
N PRO A 156 -11.81 13.02 -8.82
CA PRO A 156 -12.38 12.36 -9.98
C PRO A 156 -11.49 12.55 -11.22
N LEU A 157 -10.97 11.44 -11.77
CA LEU A 157 -10.10 11.47 -12.94
C LEU A 157 -10.57 10.50 -14.04
N GLY A 158 -11.14 11.03 -15.12
CA GLY A 158 -11.56 10.23 -16.27
C GLY A 158 -12.58 9.16 -15.89
N LYS A 159 -12.20 7.88 -16.00
CA LYS A 159 -13.02 6.73 -15.59
C LYS A 159 -12.73 6.23 -14.17
N GLY A 160 -11.74 6.79 -13.50
CA GLY A 160 -11.28 6.39 -12.17
C GLY A 160 -11.36 7.53 -11.16
N LEU A 161 -10.61 7.33 -10.09
CA LEU A 161 -10.38 8.24 -8.97
C LEU A 161 -8.87 8.37 -8.71
#